data_AF-D7VT41-F1
#
_entry.id   AF-D7VT41-F1
#
_cell.length_a   1.000
_cell.length_b   1.000
_cell.length_c   1.000
_cell.angle_alpha   90.00
_cell.angle_beta   90.00
_cell.angle_gamma   90.00
#
_symmetry.space_group_name_H-M   'P 1'
#
loop_
_entity.id
_entity.type
_entity.pdbx_description
1 polymer ?
#
loop_
_entity_poly.entity_id
_entity_poly.type
_entity_poly.pdbx_seq_one_letter_code
_entity_poly.pdbx_strand_id
1 'polypeptide(L)'
;MDKLLKNAFKMQIQSKEGFEFEEFIDELFLLKYGVDNYTPIRRNKDKGNDGTILPEQKILACYAPRKYSKTDFETKVLGATNKEGDFEKYQKNWKDKFPNWEMYVNHEVSPEQFTLIQSLDGDTSIKGIDQILSIVDELVSSKKRKLAAYLGIENFFIQDYIQEIINDLLNASSEEDKALHFDRKSLVPPQKKIELNFEQEDWDGMNSEMVLVMAEFNTITNILSGYNDDEINTLKRRVINDYNKLSGNFKDRLYNLTDQYTTAYGNIKDDEYVKCVKSILLYMFEQCLIGRKTENEL
;
A
#
# COMPACT_ATOMS: atom_id res chain seq x y z
N MET A 1 1.15 5.59 -6.18
CA MET A 1 0.80 4.19 -5.84
C MET A 1 0.85 3.31 -7.09
N ASP A 2 1.35 2.07 -7.02
CA ASP A 2 1.35 1.14 -8.18
C ASP A 2 -0.07 0.78 -8.64
N LYS A 3 -0.22 0.32 -9.89
CA LYS A 3 -1.49 -0.10 -10.48
C LYS A 3 -2.16 -1.23 -9.71
N LEU A 4 -1.43 -2.23 -9.22
CA LEU A 4 -1.99 -3.37 -8.48
C LEU A 4 -2.50 -2.92 -7.11
N LEU A 5 -1.69 -2.19 -6.35
CA LEU A 5 -2.10 -1.65 -5.07
C LEU A 5 -3.29 -0.69 -5.21
N LYS A 6 -3.27 0.19 -6.22
CA LYS A 6 -4.40 1.09 -6.53
C LYS A 6 -5.67 0.31 -6.85
N ASN A 7 -5.57 -0.78 -7.61
CA ASN A 7 -6.71 -1.64 -7.92
C ASN A 7 -7.22 -2.38 -6.68
N ALA A 8 -6.34 -2.85 -5.79
CA ALA A 8 -6.72 -3.47 -4.53
C ALA A 8 -7.51 -2.50 -3.64
N PHE A 9 -7.02 -1.27 -3.48
CA PHE A 9 -7.79 -0.21 -2.81
C PHE A 9 -9.14 0.04 -3.50
N LYS A 10 -9.14 0.22 -4.83
CA LYS A 10 -10.37 0.48 -5.60
C LYS A 10 -11.43 -0.59 -5.34
N MET A 11 -11.06 -1.86 -5.46
CA MET A 11 -11.95 -2.99 -5.25
C MET A 11 -12.48 -3.07 -3.81
N GLN A 12 -11.61 -2.91 -2.81
CA GLN A 12 -12.04 -2.97 -1.41
C GLN A 12 -13.00 -1.84 -1.06
N ILE A 13 -12.71 -0.61 -1.47
CA ILE A 13 -13.56 0.56 -1.21
C ILE A 13 -14.92 0.40 -1.90
N GLN A 14 -14.93 -0.02 -3.17
CA GLN A 14 -16.16 -0.29 -3.92
C GLN A 14 -17.02 -1.39 -3.30
N SER A 15 -16.42 -2.32 -2.56
CA SER A 15 -17.17 -3.40 -1.90
C SER A 15 -17.83 -2.99 -0.58
N LYS A 16 -17.45 -1.85 0.01
CA LYS A 16 -18.04 -1.34 1.25
C LYS A 16 -19.40 -0.72 0.98
N GLU A 17 -20.41 -1.13 1.72
CA GLU A 17 -21.79 -0.70 1.55
C GLU A 17 -22.34 -0.09 2.84
N GLY A 18 -23.22 0.91 2.71
CA GLY A 18 -23.89 1.54 3.85
C GLY A 18 -22.90 1.99 4.93
N PHE A 19 -23.09 1.50 6.15
CA PHE A 19 -22.25 1.86 7.30
C PHE A 19 -20.79 1.42 7.16
N GLU A 20 -20.49 0.35 6.42
CA GLU A 20 -19.09 -0.06 6.22
C GLU A 20 -18.31 0.95 5.38
N PHE A 21 -19.00 1.66 4.48
CA PHE A 21 -18.38 2.72 3.69
C PHE A 21 -18.17 3.98 4.52
N GLU A 22 -19.13 4.34 5.37
CA GLU A 22 -18.99 5.43 6.34
C GLU A 22 -17.81 5.19 7.28
N GLU A 23 -17.71 3.99 7.86
CA GLU A 23 -16.57 3.60 8.72
C GLU A 23 -15.23 3.67 7.98
N PHE A 24 -15.19 3.31 6.70
CA PHE A 24 -14.00 3.48 5.87
C PHE A 24 -13.63 4.95 5.66
N ILE A 25 -14.63 5.81 5.38
CA ILE A 25 -14.42 7.25 5.21
C ILE A 25 -13.92 7.87 6.52
N ASP A 26 -14.46 7.45 7.66
CA ASP A 26 -13.97 7.84 8.98
C ASP A 26 -12.50 7.50 9.16
N GLU A 27 -12.11 6.25 8.90
CA GLU A 27 -10.71 5.79 9.04
C GLU A 27 -9.77 6.56 8.11
N LEU A 28 -10.18 6.77 6.85
CA LEU A 28 -9.43 7.55 5.87
C LEU A 28 -9.17 8.98 6.37
N PHE A 29 -10.19 9.66 6.89
CA PHE A 29 -10.06 11.05 7.30
C PHE A 29 -9.43 11.24 8.68
N LEU A 30 -9.60 10.29 9.60
CA LEU A 30 -8.81 10.21 10.83
C LEU A 30 -7.33 10.08 10.51
N LEU A 31 -6.96 9.24 9.53
CA LEU A 31 -5.58 9.16 9.06
C LEU A 31 -5.13 10.46 8.41
N LYS A 32 -5.92 11.05 7.51
CA LYS A 32 -5.54 12.28 6.79
C LYS A 32 -5.35 13.48 7.72
N TYR A 33 -6.38 13.83 8.49
CA TYR A 33 -6.43 15.07 9.27
C TYR A 33 -6.07 14.90 10.75
N GLY A 34 -6.21 13.69 11.31
CA GLY A 34 -6.04 13.43 12.74
C GLY A 34 -7.29 13.75 13.57
N VAL A 35 -7.33 13.24 14.80
CA VAL A 35 -8.47 13.37 15.74
C VAL A 35 -8.79 14.82 16.13
N ASP A 36 -7.82 15.72 16.04
CA ASP A 36 -8.00 17.14 16.37
C ASP A 36 -8.71 17.92 15.26
N ASN A 37 -8.68 17.41 14.03
CA ASN A 37 -9.14 18.10 12.82
C ASN A 37 -10.27 17.37 12.09
N TYR A 38 -10.54 16.13 12.46
CA TYR A 38 -11.65 15.35 11.93
C TYR A 38 -12.46 14.74 13.07
N THR A 39 -13.78 14.92 13.01
CA THR A 39 -14.72 14.35 13.98
C THR A 39 -15.69 13.42 13.28
N PRO A 40 -15.60 12.09 13.49
CA PRO A 40 -16.61 11.15 13.03
C PRO A 40 -17.90 11.34 13.84
N ILE A 41 -19.06 11.23 13.20
CA ILE A 41 -20.35 11.42 13.89
C ILE A 41 -20.95 10.07 14.29
N ARG A 42 -21.35 9.95 15.56
CA ARG A 42 -21.94 8.70 16.07
C ARG A 42 -23.34 8.50 15.50
N ARG A 43 -23.55 7.33 14.90
CA ARG A 43 -24.75 6.62 14.36
C ARG A 43 -26.17 7.00 14.83
N ASN A 44 -26.36 7.68 15.96
CA ASN A 44 -27.69 8.07 16.44
C ASN A 44 -27.96 9.56 16.15
N LYS A 45 -28.81 9.81 15.14
CA LYS A 45 -29.28 11.15 14.71
C LYS A 45 -28.18 12.01 14.11
N ASP A 46 -27.55 11.52 13.04
CA ASP A 46 -26.56 12.23 12.20
C ASP A 46 -27.00 13.63 11.77
N LYS A 47 -28.32 13.86 11.61
CA LYS A 47 -28.89 15.10 11.06
C LYS A 47 -28.19 15.50 9.74
N GLY A 48 -27.88 14.52 8.90
CA GLY A 48 -27.20 14.72 7.61
C GLY A 48 -25.70 15.03 7.70
N ASN A 49 -25.05 14.67 8.82
CA ASN A 49 -23.62 14.80 9.04
C ASN A 49 -23.04 13.46 9.45
N ASP A 50 -22.28 12.85 8.56
CA ASP A 50 -21.58 11.58 8.79
C ASP A 50 -20.13 11.83 9.25
N GLY A 51 -19.60 13.04 9.07
CA GLY A 51 -18.26 13.42 9.54
C GLY A 51 -17.98 14.91 9.33
N THR A 52 -17.13 15.48 10.18
CA THR A 52 -16.80 16.91 10.13
C THR A 52 -15.29 17.11 9.96
N ILE A 53 -14.88 17.81 8.90
CA ILE A 53 -13.49 18.24 8.68
C ILE A 53 -13.39 19.70 9.12
N LEU A 54 -12.78 19.94 10.28
CA LEU A 54 -12.74 21.25 10.94
C LEU A 54 -11.93 22.29 10.15
N PRO A 55 -10.71 22.00 9.64
CA PRO A 55 -9.91 23.00 8.93
C PRO A 55 -10.55 23.49 7.62
N GLU A 56 -11.36 22.64 6.99
CA GLU A 56 -12.05 22.94 5.72
C GLU A 56 -13.49 23.43 5.93
N GLN A 57 -13.92 23.54 7.19
CA GLN A 57 -15.29 23.86 7.58
C GLN A 57 -16.34 23.04 6.81
N LYS A 58 -16.12 21.73 6.72
CA LYS A 58 -16.86 20.84 5.83
C LYS A 58 -17.64 19.77 6.59
N ILE A 59 -18.89 19.57 6.19
CA ILE A 59 -19.73 18.44 6.58
C ILE A 59 -19.69 17.38 5.49
N LEU A 60 -19.56 16.12 5.91
CA LEU A 60 -19.58 14.96 5.04
C LEU A 60 -20.94 14.27 5.09
N ALA A 61 -21.34 13.73 3.95
CA ALA A 61 -22.39 12.73 3.83
C ALA A 61 -21.89 11.55 3.00
N CYS A 62 -22.30 10.33 3.35
CA CYS A 62 -21.89 9.11 2.68
C CYS A 62 -23.07 8.41 1.99
N TYR A 63 -22.85 7.90 0.79
CA TYR A 63 -23.83 7.09 0.07
C TYR A 63 -23.16 5.98 -0.74
N ALA A 64 -23.32 4.73 -0.27
CA ALA A 64 -22.80 3.52 -0.90
C ALA A 64 -23.88 2.42 -0.87
N PRO A 65 -24.86 2.44 -1.78
CA PRO A 65 -25.92 1.44 -1.80
C PRO A 65 -25.41 0.12 -2.40
N ARG A 66 -26.02 -1.00 -1.98
CA ARG A 66 -25.87 -2.33 -2.61
C ARG A 66 -26.05 -2.31 -4.13
N LYS A 67 -27.06 -1.57 -4.56
CA LYS A 67 -27.41 -1.39 -5.95
C LYS A 67 -27.78 0.06 -6.16
N TYR A 68 -27.06 0.72 -7.05
CA TYR A 68 -27.35 2.10 -7.38
C TYR A 68 -28.71 2.24 -8.08
N SER A 69 -29.44 3.26 -7.67
CA SER A 69 -30.67 3.74 -8.32
C SER A 69 -30.66 5.26 -8.28
N LYS A 70 -30.95 5.90 -9.41
CA LYS A 70 -31.03 7.36 -9.50
C LYS A 70 -32.08 7.93 -8.53
N THR A 71 -33.26 7.31 -8.50
CA THR A 71 -34.35 7.73 -7.61
C THR A 71 -33.96 7.62 -6.13
N ASP A 72 -33.21 6.57 -5.76
CA ASP A 72 -32.77 6.41 -4.37
C ASP A 72 -31.71 7.43 -3.99
N PHE A 73 -30.79 7.75 -4.92
CA PHE A 73 -29.81 8.81 -4.73
C PHE A 73 -30.47 10.18 -4.59
N GLU A 74 -31.39 10.53 -5.50
CA GLU A 74 -32.18 11.77 -5.42
C GLU A 74 -32.96 11.85 -4.10
N THR A 75 -33.59 10.74 -3.68
CA THR A 75 -34.32 10.67 -2.41
C THR A 75 -33.39 10.80 -1.19
N LYS A 76 -32.17 10.29 -1.25
CA LYS A 76 -31.16 10.45 -0.18
C LYS A 76 -30.73 11.91 -0.07
N VAL A 77 -30.46 12.57 -1.20
CA VAL A 77 -29.97 13.96 -1.27
C VAL A 77 -31.07 14.97 -0.96
N LEU A 78 -32.15 14.94 -1.74
CA LEU A 78 -33.23 15.93 -1.75
C LEU A 78 -34.41 15.57 -0.82
N GLY A 79 -34.55 14.29 -0.49
CA GLY A 79 -35.72 13.81 0.25
C GLY A 79 -36.88 13.39 -0.65
N ALA A 80 -38.03 13.15 -0.01
CA ALA A 80 -39.30 12.84 -0.66
C ALA A 80 -40.45 13.48 0.13
N THR A 81 -41.69 13.37 -0.36
CA THR A 81 -42.89 14.02 0.21
C THR A 81 -43.04 13.90 1.75
N ASN A 82 -42.52 12.83 2.37
CA ASN A 82 -42.56 12.61 3.81
C ASN A 82 -41.20 12.28 4.44
N LYS A 83 -40.09 12.68 3.82
CA LYS A 83 -38.73 12.36 4.27
C LYS A 83 -37.76 13.48 3.92
N GLU A 84 -37.22 14.16 4.94
CA GLU A 84 -36.13 15.13 4.75
C GLU A 84 -34.91 14.42 4.13
N GLY A 85 -34.36 15.01 3.07
CA GLY A 85 -33.08 14.59 2.49
C GLY A 85 -31.89 15.00 3.35
N ASP A 86 -30.71 14.44 3.08
CA ASP A 86 -29.51 14.81 3.82
C ASP A 86 -29.14 16.27 3.66
N PHE A 87 -29.30 16.82 2.45
CA PHE A 87 -28.94 18.21 2.20
C PHE A 87 -29.84 19.18 2.96
N GLU A 88 -31.14 18.91 3.01
CA GLU A 88 -32.09 19.71 3.81
C GLU A 88 -31.74 19.64 5.30
N LYS A 89 -31.40 18.46 5.82
CA LYS A 89 -30.94 18.31 7.22
C LYS A 89 -29.64 19.08 7.47
N TYR A 90 -28.69 19.04 6.53
CA TYR A 90 -27.47 19.82 6.57
C TYR A 90 -27.76 21.32 6.67
N GLN A 91 -28.59 21.85 5.76
CA GLN A 91 -28.95 23.26 5.73
C GLN A 91 -29.55 23.74 7.05
N LYS A 92 -30.42 22.93 7.64
CA LYS A 92 -31.13 23.26 8.88
C LYS A 92 -30.26 23.20 10.14
N ASN A 93 -29.26 22.32 10.18
CA ASN A 93 -28.55 22.00 11.42
C ASN A 93 -27.07 22.44 11.43
N TRP A 94 -26.45 22.61 10.27
CA TRP A 94 -24.99 22.69 10.17
C TRP A 94 -24.46 23.83 9.32
N LYS A 95 -25.19 24.26 8.28
CA LYS A 95 -24.73 25.27 7.30
C LYS A 95 -24.19 26.56 7.92
N ASP A 96 -24.82 27.05 9.00
CA ASP A 96 -24.37 28.27 9.68
C ASP A 96 -22.97 28.15 10.31
N LYS A 97 -22.53 26.94 10.64
CA LYS A 97 -21.22 26.66 11.26
C LYS A 97 -20.21 26.10 10.27
N PHE A 98 -20.68 25.36 9.28
CA PHE A 98 -19.88 24.65 8.30
C PHE A 98 -20.52 24.90 6.94
N PRO A 99 -20.03 25.87 6.14
CA PRO A 99 -20.68 26.29 4.90
C PRO A 99 -20.52 25.28 3.76
N ASN A 100 -19.56 24.35 3.87
CA ASN A 100 -19.24 23.39 2.82
C ASN A 100 -19.89 22.03 3.13
N TRP A 101 -20.56 21.45 2.13
CA TRP A 101 -21.13 20.10 2.24
C TRP A 101 -20.63 19.21 1.10
N GLU A 102 -20.11 18.03 1.45
CA GLU A 102 -19.48 17.12 0.51
C GLU A 102 -20.05 15.69 0.63
N MET A 103 -20.58 15.19 -0.47
CA MET A 103 -21.07 13.82 -0.58
C MET A 103 -19.93 12.88 -1.04
N TYR A 104 -19.73 11.78 -0.34
CA TYR A 104 -18.84 10.70 -0.74
C TYR A 104 -19.64 9.50 -1.23
N VAL A 105 -19.24 8.95 -2.38
CA VAL A 105 -19.80 7.72 -2.94
C VAL A 105 -18.69 6.73 -3.27
N ASN A 106 -18.97 5.43 -3.13
CA ASN A 106 -17.98 4.37 -3.35
C ASN A 106 -17.81 4.02 -4.84
N HIS A 107 -18.59 4.62 -5.74
CA HIS A 107 -18.56 4.36 -7.18
C HIS A 107 -18.08 5.57 -7.99
N GLU A 108 -18.00 5.41 -9.32
CA GLU A 108 -17.69 6.52 -10.22
C GLU A 108 -18.89 7.48 -10.30
N VAL A 109 -18.64 8.77 -10.06
CA VAL A 109 -19.69 9.79 -10.08
C VAL A 109 -20.21 9.98 -11.50
N SER A 110 -21.51 9.77 -11.70
CA SER A 110 -22.12 10.02 -13.01
C SER A 110 -22.32 11.53 -13.26
N PRO A 111 -22.37 11.97 -14.53
CA PRO A 111 -22.66 13.37 -14.86
C PRO A 111 -23.97 13.90 -14.24
N GLU A 112 -24.96 13.01 -14.08
CA GLU A 112 -26.26 13.35 -13.49
C GLU A 112 -26.15 13.62 -11.98
N GLN A 113 -25.39 12.78 -11.25
CA GLN A 113 -25.13 13.00 -9.83
C GLN A 113 -24.34 14.30 -9.62
N PHE A 114 -23.34 14.53 -10.46
CA PHE A 114 -22.55 15.75 -10.42
C PHE A 114 -23.41 17.00 -10.65
N THR A 115 -24.26 16.97 -11.70
CA THR A 115 -25.19 18.07 -12.01
C THR A 115 -26.18 18.31 -10.88
N LEU A 116 -26.74 17.25 -10.28
CA LEU A 116 -27.66 17.37 -9.16
C LEU A 116 -26.98 18.09 -7.98
N ILE A 117 -25.80 17.63 -7.57
CA ILE A 117 -25.10 18.17 -6.40
C ILE A 117 -24.69 19.62 -6.65
N GLN A 118 -24.10 19.94 -7.81
CA GLN A 118 -23.73 21.32 -8.15
C GLN A 118 -24.91 22.30 -8.18
N SER A 119 -26.14 21.81 -8.41
CA SER A 119 -27.34 22.65 -8.44
C SER A 119 -27.88 23.04 -7.07
N LEU A 120 -27.41 22.39 -5.98
CA LEU A 120 -27.94 22.58 -4.63
C LEU A 120 -27.59 23.95 -4.05
N ASP A 121 -26.30 24.28 -4.08
CA ASP A 121 -25.66 25.43 -3.45
C ASP A 121 -24.20 25.40 -3.93
N GLY A 122 -23.66 26.51 -4.42
CA GLY A 122 -22.33 26.56 -5.05
C GLY A 122 -21.17 26.02 -4.20
N ASP A 123 -21.37 25.90 -2.88
CA ASP A 123 -20.40 25.36 -1.91
C ASP A 123 -20.63 23.87 -1.60
N THR A 124 -21.23 23.13 -2.54
CA THR A 124 -21.46 21.68 -2.44
C THR A 124 -20.65 20.89 -3.45
N SER A 125 -20.18 19.70 -3.05
CA SER A 125 -19.38 18.83 -3.90
C SER A 125 -19.73 17.36 -3.73
N ILE A 126 -19.37 16.55 -4.72
CA ILE A 126 -19.44 15.10 -4.66
C ILE A 126 -18.09 14.49 -5.07
N LYS A 127 -17.67 13.46 -4.34
CA LYS A 127 -16.43 12.73 -4.55
C LYS A 127 -16.74 11.24 -4.76
N GLY A 128 -16.24 10.70 -5.88
CA GLY A 128 -16.34 9.29 -6.18
C GLY A 128 -15.05 8.54 -5.90
N ILE A 129 -15.04 7.28 -6.33
CA ILE A 129 -13.93 6.35 -6.11
C ILE A 129 -12.57 6.91 -6.56
N ASP A 130 -12.49 7.61 -7.70
CA ASP A 130 -11.23 8.14 -8.21
C ASP A 130 -10.68 9.28 -7.33
N GLN A 131 -11.56 10.13 -6.80
CA GLN A 131 -11.15 11.19 -5.87
C GLN A 131 -10.77 10.61 -4.51
N ILE A 132 -11.48 9.59 -4.04
CA ILE A 132 -11.10 8.85 -2.82
C ILE A 132 -9.70 8.24 -2.98
N LEU A 133 -9.42 7.60 -4.12
CA LEU A 133 -8.09 7.05 -4.40
C LEU A 133 -7.00 8.13 -4.48
N SER A 134 -7.32 9.34 -4.97
CA SER A 134 -6.40 10.48 -4.92
C SER A 134 -6.08 10.89 -3.48
N ILE A 135 -7.09 10.93 -2.61
CA ILE A 135 -6.91 11.23 -1.17
C ILE A 135 -6.04 10.14 -0.51
N VAL A 136 -6.26 8.88 -0.86
CA VAL A 136 -5.40 7.77 -0.40
C VAL A 136 -3.96 7.97 -0.85
N ASP A 137 -3.74 8.38 -2.11
CA ASP A 137 -2.39 8.52 -2.64
C ASP A 137 -1.61 9.67 -1.98
N GLU A 138 -2.30 10.74 -1.56
CA GLU A 138 -1.77 11.86 -0.78
C GLU A 138 -1.33 11.48 0.64
N LEU A 139 -1.79 10.34 1.18
CA LEU A 139 -1.33 9.86 2.48
C LEU A 139 0.15 9.48 2.42
N VAL A 140 0.90 9.88 3.44
CA VAL A 140 2.26 9.36 3.67
C VAL A 140 2.23 7.84 3.81
N SER A 141 3.31 7.17 3.40
CA SER A 141 3.38 5.70 3.28
C SER A 141 2.95 4.96 4.54
N SER A 142 3.33 5.44 5.73
CA SER A 142 2.95 4.82 7.01
C SER A 142 1.43 4.84 7.26
N LYS A 143 0.73 5.92 6.89
CA LYS A 143 -0.74 6.02 6.98
C LYS A 143 -1.42 5.17 5.91
N LYS A 144 -0.86 5.14 4.69
CA LYS A 144 -1.36 4.31 3.59
C LYS A 144 -1.32 2.81 3.96
N ARG A 145 -0.25 2.35 4.61
CA ARG A 145 -0.14 0.97 5.14
C ARG A 145 -1.15 0.66 6.22
N LYS A 146 -1.40 1.59 7.16
CA LYS A 146 -2.45 1.40 8.19
C LYS A 146 -3.82 1.22 7.55
N LEU A 147 -4.15 2.06 6.57
CA LEU A 147 -5.39 1.95 5.82
C LEU A 147 -5.47 0.63 5.03
N ALA A 148 -4.36 0.19 4.45
CA ALA A 148 -4.28 -1.08 3.73
C ALA A 148 -4.51 -2.29 4.63
N ALA A 149 -3.91 -2.29 5.83
CA ALA A 149 -4.13 -3.31 6.85
C ALA A 149 -5.59 -3.32 7.33
N TYR A 150 -6.20 -2.14 7.52
CA TYR A 150 -7.63 -2.03 7.83
C TYR A 150 -8.50 -2.67 6.74
N LEU A 151 -8.10 -2.55 5.47
CA LEU A 151 -8.79 -3.13 4.32
C LEU A 151 -8.38 -4.59 4.01
N GLY A 152 -7.42 -5.18 4.74
CA GLY A 152 -6.91 -6.53 4.49
C GLY A 152 -6.15 -6.70 3.16
N ILE A 153 -5.48 -5.64 2.70
CA ILE A 153 -4.72 -5.60 1.44
C ILE A 153 -3.25 -5.24 1.64
N GLU A 154 -2.72 -5.41 2.85
CA GLU A 154 -1.32 -5.14 3.20
C GLU A 154 -0.32 -5.91 2.34
N ASN A 155 -0.67 -7.13 1.91
CA ASN A 155 0.21 -7.96 1.08
C ASN A 155 0.54 -7.34 -0.29
N PHE A 156 -0.30 -6.42 -0.79
CA PHE A 156 -0.02 -5.70 -2.03
C PHE A 156 1.12 -4.68 -1.87
N PHE A 157 1.47 -4.28 -0.64
CA PHE A 157 2.66 -3.44 -0.40
C PHE A 157 3.96 -4.22 -0.52
N ILE A 158 3.98 -5.52 -0.19
CA ILE A 158 5.18 -6.35 -0.30
C ILE A 158 5.62 -6.43 -1.77
N GLN A 159 4.67 -6.63 -2.67
CA GLN A 159 4.94 -6.62 -4.10
C GLN A 159 5.48 -5.25 -4.56
N ASP A 160 4.84 -4.16 -4.15
CA ASP A 160 5.28 -2.79 -4.49
C ASP A 160 6.71 -2.53 -3.99
N TYR A 161 7.02 -2.85 -2.73
CA TYR A 161 8.36 -2.65 -2.17
C TYR A 161 9.40 -3.50 -2.87
N ILE A 162 9.13 -4.79 -3.12
CA ILE A 162 10.08 -5.64 -3.84
C ILE A 162 10.31 -5.10 -5.26
N GLN A 163 9.26 -4.65 -5.94
CA GLN A 163 9.37 -4.10 -7.29
C GLN A 163 10.12 -2.76 -7.31
N GLU A 164 9.86 -1.87 -6.35
CA GLU A 164 10.58 -0.61 -6.17
C GLU A 164 12.08 -0.87 -5.93
N ILE A 165 12.42 -1.73 -4.98
CA ILE A 165 13.82 -2.09 -4.67
C ILE A 165 14.52 -2.68 -5.92
N ILE A 166 13.87 -3.60 -6.65
CA ILE A 166 14.44 -4.17 -7.87
C ILE A 166 14.69 -3.09 -8.93
N ASN A 167 13.72 -2.21 -9.16
CA ASN A 167 13.86 -1.12 -10.13
C ASN A 167 14.99 -0.15 -9.74
N ASP A 168 15.11 0.20 -8.46
CA ASP A 168 16.17 1.07 -7.99
C ASP A 168 17.55 0.43 -8.15
N LEU A 169 17.67 -0.87 -7.86
CA LEU A 169 18.91 -1.63 -8.08
C LEU A 169 19.28 -1.71 -9.56
N LEU A 170 18.31 -1.78 -10.48
CA LEU A 170 18.52 -1.77 -11.93
C LEU A 170 18.92 -0.39 -12.46
N ASN A 171 18.33 0.68 -11.91
CA ASN A 171 18.53 2.05 -12.37
C ASN A 171 19.77 2.75 -11.78
N ALA A 172 20.41 2.16 -10.77
CA ALA A 172 21.66 2.67 -10.19
C ALA A 172 22.81 2.63 -11.22
N SER A 173 23.36 3.79 -11.61
CA SER A 173 24.37 3.91 -12.66
C SER A 173 25.70 3.20 -12.33
N SER A 174 26.14 2.24 -13.16
CA SER A 174 27.40 2.29 -13.94
C SER A 174 27.84 0.94 -14.53
N GLU A 175 28.39 1.06 -15.75
CA GLU A 175 29.27 0.23 -16.61
C GLU A 175 28.85 -1.15 -17.13
N GLU A 176 29.14 -1.30 -18.44
CA GLU A 176 28.79 -2.39 -19.35
C GLU A 176 29.29 -3.76 -18.87
N ASP A 177 28.42 -4.78 -18.85
CA ASP A 177 28.82 -6.11 -18.42
C ASP A 177 28.14 -7.25 -19.20
N LYS A 178 28.95 -8.28 -19.48
CA LYS A 178 28.63 -9.47 -20.28
C LYS A 178 27.80 -10.52 -19.53
N ALA A 179 26.96 -11.23 -20.29
CA ALA A 179 25.98 -12.23 -19.83
C ALA A 179 26.56 -13.42 -19.03
N LEU A 180 25.81 -13.88 -18.02
CA LEU A 180 26.02 -15.13 -17.27
C LEU A 180 24.70 -15.92 -17.25
N HIS A 181 24.78 -17.24 -17.42
CA HIS A 181 23.60 -18.12 -17.48
C HIS A 181 23.38 -18.85 -16.15
N PHE A 182 22.12 -18.94 -15.73
CA PHE A 182 21.64 -19.56 -14.48
C PHE A 182 21.09 -20.99 -14.69
N ASP A 183 21.30 -21.89 -13.71
CA ASP A 183 20.66 -23.22 -13.63
C ASP A 183 19.85 -23.35 -12.32
N ARG A 184 18.58 -23.75 -12.47
CA ARG A 184 17.56 -23.86 -11.42
C ARG A 184 17.69 -25.13 -10.56
N LYS A 185 18.60 -26.03 -10.92
CA LYS A 185 18.77 -27.35 -10.27
C LYS A 185 19.61 -27.35 -8.98
N SER A 186 20.14 -26.20 -8.56
CA SER A 186 21.11 -26.09 -7.45
C SER A 186 20.51 -25.64 -6.09
N LEU A 187 19.19 -25.66 -5.91
CA LEU A 187 18.58 -25.28 -4.63
C LEU A 187 18.81 -26.36 -3.56
N VAL A 188 19.70 -26.07 -2.60
CA VAL A 188 20.01 -26.92 -1.43
C VAL A 188 19.17 -26.46 -0.23
N PRO A 189 18.75 -27.37 0.69
CA PRO A 189 17.98 -26.98 1.87
C PRO A 189 18.68 -25.89 2.71
N PRO A 190 17.94 -24.91 3.28
CA PRO A 190 18.50 -23.74 3.96
C PRO A 190 19.51 -24.06 5.06
N GLN A 191 19.32 -25.17 5.76
CA GLN A 191 20.03 -25.51 6.99
C GLN A 191 21.55 -25.70 6.78
N LYS A 192 21.96 -26.48 5.78
CA LYS A 192 23.39 -26.68 5.48
C LYS A 192 24.08 -25.41 4.99
N LYS A 193 23.32 -24.53 4.33
CA LYS A 193 23.83 -23.26 3.81
C LYS A 193 24.01 -22.24 4.93
N ILE A 194 23.09 -22.21 5.89
CA ILE A 194 23.17 -21.40 7.11
C ILE A 194 24.37 -21.85 7.94
N GLU A 195 24.51 -23.15 8.21
CA GLU A 195 25.63 -23.70 8.98
C GLU A 195 27.00 -23.37 8.37
N LEU A 196 27.08 -23.27 7.03
CA LEU A 196 28.31 -22.94 6.31
C LEU A 196 28.68 -21.44 6.38
N ASN A 197 27.68 -20.57 6.54
CA ASN A 197 27.82 -19.12 6.40
C ASN A 197 27.69 -18.35 7.72
N PHE A 198 27.06 -18.94 8.74
CA PHE A 198 26.84 -18.32 10.04
C PHE A 198 27.51 -19.09 11.17
N GLU A 199 27.87 -18.36 12.23
CA GLU A 199 28.33 -18.96 13.48
C GLU A 199 27.19 -19.72 14.17
N GLN A 200 27.54 -20.76 14.95
CA GLN A 200 26.55 -21.68 15.55
C GLN A 200 25.50 -20.98 16.41
N GLU A 201 25.88 -19.93 17.12
CA GLU A 201 24.99 -19.13 17.96
C GLU A 201 23.89 -18.40 17.16
N ASP A 202 24.07 -18.21 15.86
CA ASP A 202 23.14 -17.50 14.98
C ASP A 202 22.19 -18.43 14.21
N TRP A 203 22.42 -19.75 14.25
CA TRP A 203 21.70 -20.70 13.39
C TRP A 203 20.18 -20.68 13.61
N ASP A 204 19.72 -20.69 14.86
CA ASP A 204 18.28 -20.72 15.17
C ASP A 204 17.58 -19.42 14.76
N GLY A 205 18.24 -18.29 14.99
CA GLY A 205 17.75 -16.98 14.56
C GLY A 205 17.63 -16.88 13.04
N MET A 206 18.68 -17.29 12.32
CA MET A 206 18.70 -17.26 10.86
C MET A 206 17.72 -18.26 10.24
N ASN A 207 17.55 -19.45 10.83
CA ASN A 207 16.54 -20.40 10.38
C ASN A 207 15.13 -19.82 10.50
N SER A 208 14.83 -19.21 11.66
CA SER A 208 13.53 -18.55 11.90
C SER A 208 13.29 -17.42 10.90
N GLU A 209 14.32 -16.62 10.64
CA GLU A 209 14.28 -15.54 9.67
C GLU A 209 14.10 -16.02 8.23
N MET A 210 14.82 -17.06 7.80
CA MET A 210 14.64 -17.67 6.47
C MET A 210 13.20 -18.14 6.28
N VAL A 211 12.61 -18.82 7.26
CA VAL A 211 11.22 -19.28 7.19
C VAL A 211 10.26 -18.10 6.99
N LEU A 212 10.48 -16.96 7.66
CA LEU A 212 9.65 -15.77 7.50
C LEU A 212 9.74 -15.16 6.09
N VAL A 213 10.95 -15.08 5.52
CA VAL A 213 11.13 -14.45 4.20
C VAL A 213 10.86 -15.40 3.02
N MET A 214 10.93 -16.71 3.23
CA MET A 214 10.66 -17.72 2.19
C MET A 214 9.23 -17.62 1.64
N ALA A 215 8.28 -17.14 2.45
CA ALA A 215 6.92 -16.84 1.98
C ALA A 215 6.92 -15.86 0.78
N GLU A 216 7.90 -14.96 0.72
CA GLU A 216 8.00 -13.91 -0.31
C GLU A 216 8.78 -14.35 -1.56
N PHE A 217 9.44 -15.52 -1.54
CA PHE A 217 10.26 -15.96 -2.68
C PHE A 217 9.45 -16.20 -3.95
N ASN A 218 8.19 -16.63 -3.80
CA ASN A 218 7.26 -16.75 -4.93
C ASN A 218 6.91 -15.36 -5.49
N THR A 219 6.67 -14.38 -4.62
CA THR A 219 6.42 -12.98 -5.01
C THR A 219 7.62 -12.41 -5.78
N ILE A 220 8.83 -12.57 -5.24
CA ILE A 220 10.09 -12.15 -5.90
C ILE A 220 10.24 -12.82 -7.26
N THR A 221 10.03 -14.15 -7.33
CA THR A 221 10.15 -14.91 -8.58
C THR A 221 9.13 -14.43 -9.64
N ASN A 222 7.89 -14.16 -9.22
CA ASN A 222 6.85 -13.65 -10.11
C ASN A 222 7.18 -12.25 -10.63
N ILE A 223 7.66 -11.35 -9.77
CA ILE A 223 8.10 -10.00 -10.16
C ILE A 223 9.26 -10.10 -11.16
N LEU A 224 10.28 -10.91 -10.87
CA LEU A 224 11.43 -11.12 -11.74
C LEU A 224 11.04 -11.69 -13.12
N SER A 225 9.99 -12.52 -13.20
CA SER A 225 9.52 -13.05 -14.49
C SER A 225 8.97 -11.99 -15.45
N GLY A 226 8.70 -10.78 -14.96
CA GLY A 226 8.32 -9.63 -15.79
C GLY A 226 9.51 -8.88 -16.41
N TYR A 227 10.74 -9.16 -15.99
CA TYR A 227 11.96 -8.56 -16.51
C TYR A 227 12.62 -9.48 -17.54
N ASN A 228 13.41 -8.91 -18.44
CA ASN A 228 14.21 -9.70 -19.37
C ASN A 228 15.46 -10.29 -18.69
N ASP A 229 16.08 -11.28 -19.35
CA ASP A 229 17.24 -11.98 -18.79
C ASP A 229 18.43 -11.05 -18.52
N ASP A 230 18.62 -10.00 -19.30
CA ASP A 230 19.71 -9.04 -19.13
C ASP A 230 19.50 -8.17 -17.87
N GLU A 231 18.26 -7.73 -17.64
CA GLU A 231 17.87 -7.01 -16.41
C GLU A 231 18.07 -7.91 -15.18
N ILE A 232 17.57 -9.15 -15.22
CA ILE A 232 17.75 -10.11 -14.12
C ILE A 232 19.25 -10.34 -13.84
N ASN A 233 20.07 -10.49 -14.88
CA ASN A 233 21.51 -10.69 -14.72
C ASN A 233 22.23 -9.45 -14.17
N THR A 234 21.78 -8.25 -14.57
CA THR A 234 22.29 -6.98 -14.06
C THR A 234 22.02 -6.86 -12.56
N LEU A 235 20.80 -7.14 -12.13
CA LEU A 235 20.41 -7.18 -10.71
C LEU A 235 21.32 -8.14 -9.92
N LYS A 236 21.48 -9.38 -10.40
CA LYS A 236 22.33 -10.39 -9.74
C LYS A 236 23.77 -9.89 -9.58
N ARG A 237 24.37 -9.34 -10.65
CA ARG A 237 25.76 -8.83 -10.61
C ARG A 237 25.91 -7.64 -9.66
N ARG A 238 24.94 -6.73 -9.64
CA ARG A 238 24.93 -5.59 -8.70
C ARG A 238 25.02 -6.10 -7.26
N VAL A 239 24.12 -6.98 -6.87
CA VAL A 239 24.10 -7.55 -5.50
C VAL A 239 25.41 -8.26 -5.18
N ILE A 240 25.96 -9.06 -6.09
CA ILE A 240 27.25 -9.76 -5.91
C ILE A 240 28.38 -8.74 -5.70
N ASN A 241 28.46 -7.72 -6.56
CA ASN A 241 29.53 -6.73 -6.53
C ASN A 241 29.47 -5.89 -5.25
N ASP A 242 28.29 -5.43 -4.86
CA ASP A 242 28.12 -4.65 -3.64
C ASP A 242 28.42 -5.50 -2.40
N TYR A 243 27.93 -6.74 -2.35
CA TYR A 243 28.26 -7.69 -1.30
C TYR A 243 29.77 -7.91 -1.18
N ASN A 244 30.50 -8.04 -2.31
CA ASN A 244 31.96 -8.27 -2.37
C ASN A 244 32.81 -7.06 -2.00
N LYS A 245 32.27 -5.84 -2.02
CA LYS A 245 32.95 -4.64 -1.51
C LYS A 245 32.91 -4.55 0.01
N LEU A 246 31.98 -5.24 0.66
CA LEU A 246 31.84 -5.23 2.12
C LEU A 246 32.85 -6.14 2.80
N SER A 247 33.37 -5.68 3.94
CA SER A 247 34.26 -6.46 4.80
C SER A 247 33.49 -7.07 5.98
N GLY A 248 34.06 -8.09 6.62
CA GLY A 248 33.45 -8.80 7.75
C GLY A 248 33.02 -10.23 7.42
N ASN A 249 32.41 -10.89 8.39
CA ASN A 249 31.82 -12.22 8.19
C ASN A 249 30.53 -12.12 7.34
N PHE A 250 29.92 -13.26 6.98
CA PHE A 250 28.72 -13.26 6.14
C PHE A 250 27.57 -12.44 6.73
N LYS A 251 27.32 -12.60 8.04
CA LYS A 251 26.26 -11.89 8.76
C LYS A 251 26.46 -10.38 8.70
N ASP A 252 27.66 -9.91 9.01
CA ASP A 252 28.01 -8.49 8.96
C ASP A 252 27.80 -7.93 7.55
N ARG A 253 28.26 -8.65 6.52
CA ARG A 253 28.11 -8.22 5.12
C ARG A 253 26.65 -8.20 4.69
N LEU A 254 25.85 -9.20 5.06
CA LEU A 254 24.42 -9.27 4.74
C LEU A 254 23.65 -8.11 5.39
N TYR A 255 23.91 -7.84 6.67
CA TYR A 255 23.22 -6.79 7.42
C TYR A 255 23.66 -5.39 6.97
N ASN A 256 24.95 -5.19 6.72
CA ASN A 256 25.44 -3.94 6.15
C ASN A 256 24.87 -3.67 4.75
N LEU A 257 24.73 -4.70 3.91
CA LEU A 257 24.10 -4.55 2.59
C LEU A 257 22.60 -4.24 2.71
N THR A 258 21.92 -4.86 3.67
CA THR A 258 20.52 -4.57 3.99
C THR A 258 20.35 -3.10 4.41
N ASP A 259 21.21 -2.61 5.30
CA ASP A 259 21.20 -1.22 5.76
C ASP A 259 21.55 -0.23 4.63
N GLN A 260 22.52 -0.56 3.78
CA GLN A 260 22.88 0.25 2.62
C GLN A 260 21.71 0.39 1.64
N TYR A 261 21.04 -0.69 1.26
CA TYR A 261 19.90 -0.62 0.33
C TYR A 261 18.68 0.03 0.99
N THR A 262 18.45 -0.21 2.28
CA THR A 262 17.39 0.49 3.03
C THR A 262 17.66 1.99 3.10
N THR A 263 18.91 2.40 3.30
CA THR A 263 19.27 3.83 3.42
C THR A 263 19.31 4.52 2.07
N ALA A 264 19.82 3.84 1.03
CA ALA A 264 19.96 4.41 -0.31
C ALA A 264 18.62 4.55 -1.05
N TYR A 265 17.72 3.58 -0.84
CA TYR A 265 16.47 3.47 -1.61
C TYR A 265 15.23 3.63 -0.73
N GLY A 266 15.34 3.45 0.59
CA GLY A 266 14.25 3.69 1.52
C GLY A 266 14.15 5.16 1.91
N ASN A 267 12.94 5.72 1.84
CA ASN A 267 12.66 7.07 2.31
C ASN A 267 12.40 7.17 3.84
N ILE A 268 12.26 6.03 4.55
CA ILE A 268 11.85 5.96 5.97
C ILE A 268 12.46 4.69 6.62
N LYS A 269 12.78 4.74 7.92
CA LYS A 269 13.03 3.54 8.77
C LYS A 269 11.74 2.71 8.90
N ASP A 270 11.45 1.92 7.89
CA ASP A 270 10.26 1.10 7.77
C ASP A 270 10.61 -0.38 7.88
N ASP A 271 10.21 -1.03 8.97
CA ASP A 271 10.56 -2.42 9.25
C ASP A 271 10.09 -3.37 8.15
N GLU A 272 8.97 -3.08 7.47
CA GLU A 272 8.49 -3.91 6.35
C GLU A 272 9.35 -3.71 5.09
N TYR A 273 9.83 -2.49 4.84
CA TYR A 273 10.76 -2.22 3.74
C TYR A 273 12.10 -2.91 3.98
N VAL A 274 12.62 -2.82 5.21
CA VAL A 274 13.84 -3.53 5.66
C VAL A 274 13.66 -5.04 5.46
N LYS A 275 12.51 -5.58 5.87
CA LYS A 275 12.17 -6.99 5.64
C LYS A 275 12.16 -7.32 4.14
N CYS A 276 11.58 -6.48 3.27
CA CYS A 276 11.58 -6.70 1.82
C CYS A 276 12.98 -6.69 1.20
N VAL A 277 13.84 -5.74 1.60
CA VAL A 277 15.26 -5.71 1.19
C VAL A 277 15.94 -7.01 1.61
N LYS A 278 15.74 -7.43 2.86
CA LYS A 278 16.33 -8.64 3.40
C LYS A 278 15.82 -9.90 2.69
N SER A 279 14.53 -9.97 2.35
CA SER A 279 13.94 -11.04 1.54
C SER A 279 14.62 -11.16 0.17
N ILE A 280 14.92 -10.04 -0.51
CA ILE A 280 15.64 -10.05 -1.79
C ILE A 280 17.06 -10.58 -1.61
N LEU A 281 17.79 -10.09 -0.60
CA LEU A 281 19.16 -10.55 -0.36
C LEU A 281 19.22 -12.04 0.03
N LEU A 282 18.30 -12.50 0.86
CA LEU A 282 18.19 -13.90 1.24
C LEU A 282 17.70 -14.79 0.09
N TYR A 283 16.88 -14.25 -0.82
CA TYR A 283 16.60 -14.91 -2.09
C TYR A 283 17.87 -15.09 -2.93
N MET A 284 18.71 -14.06 -3.06
CA MET A 284 19.99 -14.15 -3.77
C MET A 284 20.99 -15.11 -3.09
N PHE A 285 21.00 -15.14 -1.76
CA PHE A 285 21.74 -16.13 -0.97
C PHE A 285 21.26 -17.54 -1.30
N GLU A 286 19.94 -17.76 -1.31
CA GLU A 286 19.36 -19.06 -1.67
C GLU A 286 19.75 -19.46 -3.11
N GLN A 287 19.80 -18.51 -4.04
CA GLN A 287 20.32 -18.71 -5.41
C GLN A 287 21.84 -18.93 -5.50
N CYS A 288 22.57 -19.03 -4.38
CA CYS A 288 24.03 -19.22 -4.32
C CYS A 288 24.85 -18.06 -4.91
N LEU A 289 24.27 -16.87 -4.99
CA LEU A 289 24.95 -15.71 -5.58
C LEU A 289 25.85 -15.00 -4.57
N ILE A 290 25.47 -15.03 -3.29
CA ILE A 290 26.25 -14.51 -2.18
C ILE A 290 26.48 -15.62 -1.15
N GLY A 291 27.56 -15.51 -0.37
CA GLY A 291 27.97 -16.52 0.61
C GLY A 291 28.77 -17.68 0.02
N ARG A 292 29.22 -18.56 0.91
CA ARG A 292 29.90 -19.82 0.60
C ARG A 292 28.89 -20.82 0.05
N LYS A 293 29.33 -21.56 -0.96
CA LYS A 293 28.57 -22.61 -1.64
C LYS A 293 28.84 -23.96 -0.98
N THR A 294 27.82 -24.79 -0.91
CA THR A 294 27.95 -26.20 -0.52
C THR A 294 28.60 -27.02 -1.64
N GLU A 295 29.10 -28.22 -1.32
CA GLU A 295 29.76 -29.10 -2.30
C GLU A 295 28.86 -29.49 -3.49
N ASN A 296 27.54 -29.48 -3.30
CA ASN A 296 26.57 -29.78 -4.36
C ASN A 296 26.28 -28.57 -5.28
N GLU A 297 26.77 -27.38 -4.92
CA GLU A 297 26.58 -26.10 -5.63
C GLU A 297 27.86 -25.62 -6.36
N LEU A 298 28.95 -26.41 -6.27
CA LEU A 298 30.26 -26.16 -6.89
C LEU A 298 30.34 -26.70 -8.33
#